data_AF-A0A2H5ZKG5-F1
#
_entry.id   AF-A0A2H5ZKG5-F1
#
_cell.length_a   1.000
_cell.length_b   1.000
_cell.length_c   1.000
_cell.angle_alpha   90.00
_cell.angle_beta   90.00
_cell.angle_gamma   90.00
#
_symmetry.space_group_name_H-M   'P 1'
#
loop_
_entity.id
_entity.type
_entity.pdbx_description
1 polymer ?
#
loop_
_entity_poly.entity_id
_entity_poly.type
_entity_poly.pdbx_seq_one_letter_code
_entity_poly.pdbx_strand_id
1 'polypeptide(L)'
;MLHHVAIRRPEFNPGTYAYPKIPVLTQTNRASRPVPCGRLKIGDTVWMKWSGGPVVARATVRDFRDLGRCTPEELRESTRGYDLYDVVAYWVGLPPEFFGMTIYLEKEEWVERPFIPRTRSHGASWIVLDSPKLEQEWLGQENADYDTKGSPLHSPFVKFAVFRRDHFTCTRCLGRAPFLELCLEYRGSVQRGGDGTIDDFCTVCVDCRRR
;
A
#
# COMPACT_ATOMS: atom_id res chain seq x y z
N MET A 1 -20.96 9.14 -7.86
CA MET A 1 -19.62 8.51 -7.95
C MET A 1 -19.33 7.91 -6.60
N LEU A 2 -18.82 6.68 -6.55
CA LEU A 2 -18.49 6.00 -5.31
C LEU A 2 -17.01 6.17 -4.96
N HIS A 3 -16.71 6.07 -3.68
CA HIS A 3 -15.35 5.99 -3.18
C HIS A 3 -14.96 4.54 -2.91
N HIS A 4 -13.69 4.25 -3.11
CA HIS A 4 -13.10 2.95 -2.84
C HIS A 4 -11.79 3.13 -2.09
N VAL A 5 -11.38 2.15 -1.30
CA VAL A 5 -10.06 2.09 -0.70
C VAL A 5 -9.33 0.86 -1.20
N ALA A 6 -8.22 1.06 -1.92
CA ALA A 6 -7.32 0.01 -2.32
C ALA A 6 -6.17 -0.10 -1.32
N ILE A 7 -6.03 -1.25 -0.67
CA ILE A 7 -5.00 -1.49 0.34
C ILE A 7 -3.84 -2.24 -0.30
N ARG A 8 -2.67 -1.61 -0.33
CA ARG A 8 -1.51 -2.11 -1.06
C ARG A 8 -0.31 -2.28 -0.18
N ARG A 9 0.42 -3.34 -0.47
CA ARG A 9 1.73 -3.57 0.11
C ARG A 9 2.74 -2.70 -0.63
N PRO A 10 3.52 -1.86 0.07
CA PRO A 10 4.43 -0.91 -0.55
C PRO A 10 5.48 -1.59 -1.43
N GLU A 11 5.87 -2.82 -1.10
CA GLU A 11 6.80 -3.65 -1.89
C GLU A 11 6.35 -3.98 -3.31
N PHE A 12 5.05 -3.92 -3.60
CA PHE A 12 4.49 -4.24 -4.91
C PHE A 12 4.01 -3.00 -5.66
N ASN A 13 4.32 -1.81 -5.15
CA ASN A 13 3.86 -0.59 -5.75
C ASN A 13 4.90 -0.10 -6.77
N PRO A 14 4.56 -0.04 -8.06
CA PRO A 14 5.45 0.57 -9.03
C PRO A 14 5.64 2.07 -8.74
N GLY A 15 6.82 2.60 -9.08
CA GLY A 15 7.19 3.98 -8.80
C GLY A 15 8.33 4.11 -7.79
N THR A 16 8.61 5.34 -7.38
CA THR A 16 9.67 5.61 -6.39
C THR A 16 9.06 5.72 -5.01
N TYR A 17 9.82 5.56 -3.94
CA TYR A 17 9.27 5.77 -2.59
C TYR A 17 8.83 7.22 -2.32
N ALA A 18 9.45 8.17 -3.02
CA ALA A 18 9.03 9.57 -3.02
C ALA A 18 7.73 9.77 -3.81
N TYR A 19 7.49 8.96 -4.83
CA TYR A 19 6.36 9.04 -5.75
C TYR A 19 5.97 7.64 -6.26
N PRO A 20 5.28 6.78 -5.48
CA PRO A 20 4.55 5.66 -6.05
C PRO A 20 3.69 6.17 -7.19
N LYS A 21 3.64 5.36 -8.23
CA LYS A 21 2.79 5.54 -9.38
C LYS A 21 1.74 4.46 -9.31
N ILE A 22 0.47 4.83 -9.32
CA ILE A 22 -0.64 3.87 -9.34
C ILE A 22 -1.52 3.98 -10.59
N PRO A 23 -0.95 4.04 -11.79
CA PRO A 23 -1.77 4.13 -13.01
C PRO A 23 -2.53 2.83 -13.29
N VAL A 24 -2.14 1.73 -12.64
CA VAL A 24 -2.81 0.43 -12.74
C VAL A 24 -2.79 -0.29 -11.40
N LEU A 25 -3.87 -0.99 -11.11
CA LEU A 25 -4.03 -1.83 -9.94
C LEU A 25 -4.61 -3.18 -10.36
N THR A 26 -4.19 -4.25 -9.70
CA THR A 26 -4.76 -5.59 -9.88
C THR A 26 -5.46 -6.04 -8.60
N GLN A 27 -6.50 -6.86 -8.73
CA GLN A 27 -7.14 -7.54 -7.61
C GLN A 27 -7.28 -9.01 -7.94
N THR A 28 -7.03 -9.86 -6.96
CA THR A 28 -6.98 -11.31 -7.13
C THR A 28 -7.69 -12.00 -5.97
N ASN A 29 -8.41 -13.08 -6.25
CA ASN A 29 -8.98 -13.94 -5.22
C ASN A 29 -9.04 -15.39 -5.72
N ARG A 30 -8.69 -16.35 -4.86
CA ARG A 30 -8.62 -17.76 -5.26
C ARG A 30 -10.00 -18.41 -5.47
N ALA A 31 -11.00 -17.99 -4.71
CA ALA A 31 -12.29 -18.68 -4.62
C ALA A 31 -13.37 -18.06 -5.51
N SER A 32 -13.36 -16.74 -5.68
CA SER A 32 -14.41 -16.00 -6.38
C SER A 32 -13.89 -14.73 -7.02
N ARG A 33 -14.72 -14.06 -7.84
CA ARG A 33 -14.37 -12.75 -8.41
C ARG A 33 -13.97 -11.78 -7.29
N PRO A 34 -12.82 -11.09 -7.40
CA PRO A 34 -12.34 -10.24 -6.34
C PRO A 34 -13.19 -8.97 -6.21
N VAL A 35 -13.27 -8.40 -5.01
CA VAL A 35 -13.75 -7.02 -4.83
C VAL A 35 -12.75 -6.09 -5.54
N PRO A 36 -13.17 -5.16 -6.42
CA PRO A 36 -14.52 -4.57 -6.54
C PRO A 36 -15.35 -5.05 -7.74
N CYS A 37 -15.16 -6.26 -8.25
CA CYS A 37 -15.89 -6.74 -9.43
C CYS A 37 -17.42 -6.54 -9.29
N GLY A 38 -18.05 -5.94 -10.30
CA GLY A 38 -19.48 -5.60 -10.32
C GLY A 38 -19.87 -4.37 -9.50
N ARG A 39 -18.93 -3.76 -8.76
CA ARG A 39 -19.17 -2.59 -7.89
C ARG A 39 -18.38 -1.34 -8.29
N LEU A 40 -17.43 -1.48 -9.21
CA LEU A 40 -16.61 -0.39 -9.72
C LEU A 40 -17.28 0.29 -10.92
N LYS A 41 -17.18 1.61 -11.01
CA LYS A 41 -17.61 2.40 -12.18
C LYS A 41 -16.51 3.34 -12.64
N ILE A 42 -16.49 3.64 -13.94
CA ILE A 42 -15.65 4.70 -14.50
C ILE A 42 -16.03 6.02 -13.81
N GLY A 43 -15.02 6.81 -13.41
CA GLY A 43 -15.20 8.04 -12.65
C GLY A 43 -15.23 7.86 -11.14
N ASP A 44 -15.30 6.63 -10.61
CA ASP A 44 -15.17 6.40 -9.17
C ASP A 44 -13.79 6.83 -8.66
N THR A 45 -13.70 7.20 -7.39
CA THR A 45 -12.42 7.60 -6.77
C THR A 45 -11.85 6.43 -5.97
N VAL A 46 -10.60 6.09 -6.24
CA VAL A 46 -9.85 5.08 -5.49
C VAL A 46 -8.82 5.77 -4.61
N TRP A 47 -8.97 5.63 -3.31
CA TRP A 47 -7.98 6.04 -2.31
C TRP A 47 -6.99 4.90 -2.09
N MET A 48 -5.70 5.20 -2.22
CA MET A 48 -4.64 4.24 -1.94
C MET A 48 -4.25 4.32 -0.48
N LYS A 49 -4.33 3.18 0.20
CA LYS A 49 -3.84 2.98 1.55
C LYS A 49 -2.68 1.98 1.55
N TRP A 50 -1.62 2.25 2.30
CA TRP A 50 -0.60 1.23 2.52
C TRP A 50 -1.04 0.22 3.59
N SER A 51 -0.67 -1.04 3.38
CA SER A 51 -0.87 -2.11 4.35
C SER A 51 -0.15 -1.75 5.65
N GLY A 52 -0.89 -1.73 6.76
CA GLY A 52 -0.36 -1.27 8.06
C GLY A 52 0.03 0.22 8.13
N GLY A 53 -0.25 1.02 7.09
CA GLY A 53 0.09 2.44 7.00
C GLY A 53 -1.08 3.36 6.63
N PRO A 54 -0.82 4.64 6.33
CA PRO A 54 -1.83 5.65 6.04
C PRO A 54 -2.43 5.53 4.62
N VAL A 55 -3.48 6.32 4.39
CA VAL A 55 -3.96 6.71 3.06
C VAL A 55 -3.03 7.79 2.52
N VAL A 56 -2.56 7.63 1.28
CA VAL A 56 -1.41 8.40 0.75
C VAL A 56 -1.68 9.06 -0.60
N ALA A 57 -2.60 8.50 -1.39
CA ALA A 57 -2.91 8.99 -2.72
C ALA A 57 -4.38 8.73 -3.04
N ARG A 58 -4.87 9.44 -4.05
CA ARG A 58 -6.16 9.18 -4.68
C ARG A 58 -6.00 9.22 -6.19
N ALA A 59 -6.84 8.48 -6.89
CA ALA A 59 -6.93 8.53 -8.34
C ALA A 59 -8.36 8.24 -8.78
N THR A 60 -8.67 8.51 -10.05
CA THR A 60 -9.97 8.24 -10.65
C THR A 60 -9.92 6.98 -11.48
N VAL A 61 -10.97 6.15 -11.42
CA VAL A 61 -11.11 4.97 -12.29
C VAL A 61 -11.33 5.43 -13.72
N ARG A 62 -10.38 5.10 -14.58
CA ARG A 62 -10.46 5.34 -16.02
C ARG A 62 -11.15 4.18 -16.74
N ASP A 63 -10.74 2.96 -16.44
CA ASP A 63 -11.24 1.72 -17.07
C ASP A 63 -10.95 0.52 -16.15
N PHE A 64 -11.57 -0.63 -16.41
CA PHE A 64 -11.27 -1.89 -15.72
C PHE A 64 -11.63 -3.11 -16.58
N ARG A 65 -10.92 -4.21 -16.35
CA ARG A 65 -11.13 -5.50 -17.01
C ARG A 65 -11.27 -6.60 -15.98
N ASP A 66 -12.42 -7.26 -15.99
CA ASP A 66 -12.63 -8.54 -15.30
C ASP A 66 -12.11 -9.65 -16.20
N LEU A 67 -11.05 -10.35 -15.76
CA LEU A 67 -10.46 -11.46 -16.50
C LEU A 67 -11.14 -12.80 -16.15
N GLY A 68 -12.04 -12.81 -15.17
CA GLY A 68 -12.56 -14.06 -14.63
C GLY A 68 -11.43 -14.92 -14.05
N ARG A 69 -11.49 -16.22 -14.29
CA ARG A 69 -10.45 -17.18 -13.89
C ARG A 69 -9.28 -17.07 -14.86
N CYS A 70 -8.09 -16.79 -14.34
CA CYS A 70 -6.90 -16.51 -15.12
C CYS A 70 -5.61 -16.96 -14.40
N THR A 71 -4.50 -16.91 -15.13
CA THR A 71 -3.14 -17.18 -14.65
C THR A 71 -2.38 -15.89 -14.31
N PRO A 72 -1.25 -15.97 -13.58
CA PRO A 72 -0.36 -14.82 -13.38
C PRO A 72 0.05 -14.15 -14.70
N GLU A 73 0.34 -14.92 -15.75
CA GLU A 73 0.76 -14.41 -17.06
C GLU A 73 -0.34 -13.61 -17.75
N GLU A 74 -1.58 -14.11 -17.73
CA GLU A 74 -2.75 -13.42 -18.32
C GLU A 74 -3.06 -12.10 -17.58
N LEU A 75 -3.03 -12.12 -16.25
CA LEU A 75 -3.21 -10.90 -15.46
C LEU A 75 -2.06 -9.92 -15.71
N ARG A 76 -0.81 -10.40 -15.73
CA ARG A 76 0.37 -9.58 -16.01
C ARG A 76 0.25 -8.91 -17.37
N GLU A 77 -0.15 -9.66 -18.38
CA GLU A 77 -0.30 -9.16 -19.75
C GLU A 77 -1.29 -7.98 -19.83
N SER A 78 -2.37 -8.02 -19.05
CA SER A 78 -3.31 -6.90 -18.98
C SER A 78 -2.70 -5.61 -18.41
N THR A 79 -1.55 -5.70 -17.74
CA THR A 79 -0.81 -4.54 -17.20
C THR A 79 0.33 -4.08 -18.11
N ARG A 80 0.47 -4.64 -19.31
CA ARG A 80 1.54 -4.26 -20.25
C ARG A 80 1.52 -2.75 -20.53
N GLY A 81 2.71 -2.13 -20.50
CA GLY A 81 2.88 -0.69 -20.67
C GLY A 81 2.75 0.12 -19.37
N TYR A 82 2.50 -0.54 -18.25
CA TYR A 82 2.53 0.06 -16.92
C TYR A 82 3.69 -0.50 -16.10
N ASP A 83 4.23 0.32 -15.19
CA ASP A 83 5.35 -0.03 -14.32
C ASP A 83 5.09 -1.31 -13.47
N LEU A 84 3.81 -1.66 -13.17
CA LEU A 84 3.45 -2.90 -12.46
C LEU A 84 3.89 -4.16 -13.22
N TYR A 85 3.90 -4.10 -14.56
CA TYR A 85 4.26 -5.22 -15.44
C TYR A 85 5.66 -5.77 -15.13
N ASP A 86 6.58 -4.90 -14.73
CA ASP A 86 7.99 -5.21 -14.50
C ASP A 86 8.29 -5.60 -13.04
N VAL A 87 7.30 -5.58 -12.16
CA VAL A 87 7.46 -5.98 -10.75
C VAL A 87 7.44 -7.51 -10.64
N VAL A 88 8.54 -8.17 -11.03
CA VAL A 88 8.68 -9.65 -11.10
C VAL A 88 8.20 -10.34 -9.82
N ALA A 89 8.57 -9.81 -8.65
CA ALA A 89 8.22 -10.40 -7.37
C ALA A 89 6.71 -10.41 -7.07
N TYR A 90 5.95 -9.46 -7.62
CA TYR A 90 4.50 -9.46 -7.51
C TYR A 90 3.90 -10.69 -8.23
N TRP A 91 4.34 -10.93 -9.46
CA TRP A 91 3.83 -12.01 -10.32
C TRP A 91 4.20 -13.39 -9.82
N VAL A 92 5.46 -13.58 -9.37
CA VAL A 92 5.94 -14.86 -8.82
C VAL A 92 5.21 -15.25 -7.54
N GLY A 93 4.69 -14.27 -6.79
CA GLY A 93 3.94 -14.52 -5.54
C GLY A 93 2.49 -14.97 -5.73
N LEU A 94 1.96 -14.96 -6.95
CA LEU A 94 0.58 -15.33 -7.24
C LEU A 94 0.40 -16.86 -7.35
N PRO A 95 -0.77 -17.41 -6.99
CA PRO A 95 -1.07 -18.81 -7.24
C PRO A 95 -1.18 -19.10 -8.75
N PRO A 96 -1.05 -20.37 -9.18
CA PRO A 96 -1.10 -20.74 -10.61
C PRO A 96 -2.41 -20.36 -11.32
N GLU A 97 -3.52 -20.34 -10.57
CA GLU A 97 -4.83 -19.97 -11.07
C GLU A 97 -5.63 -19.24 -9.98
N PHE A 98 -6.38 -18.21 -10.38
CA PHE A 98 -7.21 -17.40 -9.50
C PHE A 98 -8.23 -16.58 -10.32
N PHE A 99 -9.15 -15.91 -9.65
CA PHE A 99 -9.96 -14.86 -10.29
C PHE A 99 -9.23 -13.52 -10.24
N GLY A 100 -9.10 -12.87 -11.39
CA GLY A 100 -8.32 -11.64 -11.55
C GLY A 100 -9.11 -10.48 -12.16
N MET A 101 -8.76 -9.27 -11.75
CA MET A 101 -9.25 -8.03 -12.35
C MET A 101 -8.13 -7.00 -12.41
N THR A 102 -8.12 -6.21 -13.49
CA THR A 102 -7.22 -5.06 -13.67
C THR A 102 -8.03 -3.78 -13.69
N ILE A 103 -7.56 -2.78 -12.95
CA ILE A 103 -8.17 -1.47 -12.80
C ILE A 103 -7.16 -0.42 -13.27
N TYR A 104 -7.54 0.38 -14.25
CA TYR A 104 -6.73 1.47 -14.77
C TYR A 104 -7.18 2.78 -14.16
N LEU A 105 -6.22 3.55 -13.67
CA LEU A 105 -6.45 4.79 -12.95
C LEU A 105 -5.86 5.98 -13.72
N GLU A 106 -6.44 7.15 -13.49
CA GLU A 106 -5.98 8.43 -14.01
C GLU A 106 -6.07 9.52 -12.93
N LYS A 107 -5.51 10.71 -13.21
CA LYS A 107 -5.55 11.88 -12.31
C LYS A 107 -5.06 11.52 -10.90
N GLU A 108 -3.91 10.88 -10.85
CA GLU A 108 -3.28 10.51 -9.60
C GLU A 108 -2.84 11.77 -8.84
N GLU A 109 -3.28 11.87 -7.59
CA GLU A 109 -3.00 12.97 -6.70
C GLU A 109 -2.50 12.44 -5.36
N TRP A 110 -1.44 13.07 -4.86
CA TRP A 110 -0.95 12.82 -3.51
C TRP A 110 -1.83 13.49 -2.48
N VAL A 111 -2.11 12.76 -1.41
CA VAL A 111 -2.70 13.35 -0.23
C VAL A 111 -1.58 14.11 0.49
N GLU A 112 -1.65 15.44 0.46
CA GLU A 112 -0.66 16.33 1.08
C GLU A 112 -0.39 15.97 2.55
N ARG A 113 -1.45 15.59 3.26
CA ARG A 113 -1.40 15.11 4.64
C ARG A 113 -1.95 13.69 4.70
N PRO A 114 -1.09 12.65 4.56
CA PRO A 114 -1.51 11.27 4.75
C PRO A 114 -2.23 11.10 6.09
N PHE A 115 -3.25 10.26 6.13
CA PHE A 115 -4.05 10.06 7.34
C PHE A 115 -4.32 8.58 7.60
N ILE A 116 -4.59 8.24 8.86
CA ILE A 116 -4.96 6.87 9.25
C ILE A 116 -6.49 6.82 9.32
N PRO A 117 -7.13 5.86 8.64
CA PRO A 117 -8.55 5.62 8.79
C PRO A 117 -8.94 5.33 10.24
N ARG A 118 -10.16 5.69 10.65
CA ARG A 118 -10.70 5.39 11.99
C ARG A 118 -11.02 3.91 12.20
N THR A 119 -10.90 3.12 11.13
CA THR A 119 -11.16 1.69 11.10
C THR A 119 -9.96 0.92 10.55
N ARG A 120 -9.99 -0.42 10.70
CA ARG A 120 -8.93 -1.32 10.24
C ARG A 120 -9.46 -2.23 9.14
N SER A 121 -8.56 -2.64 8.25
CA SER A 121 -8.85 -3.77 7.36
C SER A 121 -8.63 -5.09 8.09
N HIS A 122 -9.61 -5.99 7.97
CA HIS A 122 -9.52 -7.36 8.45
C HIS A 122 -9.12 -8.32 7.32
N GLY A 123 -8.01 -8.02 6.64
CA GLY A 123 -7.47 -8.83 5.54
C GLY A 123 -8.01 -8.49 4.14
N ALA A 124 -8.97 -7.58 4.03
CA ALA A 124 -9.45 -7.09 2.74
C ALA A 124 -8.40 -6.21 2.05
N SER A 125 -8.13 -6.48 0.77
CA SER A 125 -7.26 -5.67 -0.10
C SER A 125 -8.00 -4.55 -0.85
N TRP A 126 -9.33 -4.54 -0.80
CA TRP A 126 -10.19 -3.53 -1.40
C TRP A 126 -11.46 -3.34 -0.56
N ILE A 127 -11.87 -2.09 -0.38
CA ILE A 127 -13.09 -1.69 0.33
C ILE A 127 -13.93 -0.81 -0.60
N VAL A 128 -15.22 -1.13 -0.73
CA VAL A 128 -16.19 -0.27 -1.41
C VAL A 128 -16.90 0.59 -0.37
N LEU A 129 -16.87 1.91 -0.52
CA LEU A 129 -17.52 2.85 0.39
C LEU A 129 -18.91 3.16 -0.16
N ASP A 130 -19.87 2.28 0.13
CA ASP A 130 -21.23 2.32 -0.39
C ASP A 130 -22.24 3.01 0.53
N SER A 131 -21.77 3.54 1.66
CA SER A 131 -22.59 4.23 2.64
C SER A 131 -21.83 5.40 3.25
N PRO A 132 -22.52 6.48 3.67
CA PRO A 132 -21.89 7.61 4.34
C PRO A 132 -21.11 7.20 5.60
N LYS A 133 -21.58 6.17 6.31
CA LYS A 133 -20.91 5.63 7.50
C LYS A 133 -19.55 5.04 7.14
N LEU A 134 -19.46 4.19 6.12
CA LEU A 134 -18.18 3.62 5.68
C LEU A 134 -17.25 4.70 5.15
N GLU A 135 -17.79 5.69 4.43
CA GLU A 135 -17.00 6.82 3.97
C GLU A 135 -16.39 7.60 5.13
N GLN A 136 -17.18 7.89 6.17
CA GLN A 136 -16.70 8.55 7.38
C GLN A 136 -15.70 7.70 8.16
N GLU A 137 -15.88 6.37 8.26
CA GLU A 137 -14.93 5.50 8.94
C GLU A 137 -13.59 5.40 8.22
N TRP A 138 -13.60 5.39 6.88
CA TRP A 138 -12.41 5.19 6.07
C TRP A 138 -11.69 6.48 5.67
N LEU A 139 -12.45 7.54 5.38
CA LEU A 139 -11.94 8.82 4.87
C LEU A 139 -12.13 9.97 5.88
N GLY A 140 -12.95 9.76 6.92
CA GLY A 140 -13.08 10.73 7.99
C GLY A 140 -11.77 10.87 8.73
N GLN A 141 -11.12 12.01 8.55
CA GLN A 141 -9.88 12.33 9.22
C GLN A 141 -10.14 12.39 10.72
N GLU A 142 -9.51 11.51 11.49
CA GLU A 142 -9.05 11.97 12.80
C GLU A 142 -7.86 12.87 12.49
N ASN A 143 -7.82 14.06 13.10
CA ASN A 143 -6.56 14.74 13.27
C ASN A 143 -5.70 13.77 14.07
N ALA A 144 -4.91 12.97 13.37
CA ALA A 144 -3.70 12.44 13.95
C ALA A 144 -2.85 13.69 14.15
N ASP A 145 -3.07 14.38 15.28
CA ASP A 145 -1.91 14.93 15.95
C ASP A 145 -0.88 13.80 15.92
N TYR A 146 0.35 14.14 15.59
CA TYR A 146 1.48 13.22 15.70
C TYR A 146 1.70 12.78 17.17
N ASP A 147 0.67 12.84 18.03
CA ASP A 147 0.67 12.64 19.45
C ASP A 147 0.99 11.19 19.77
N THR A 148 2.29 11.03 19.99
CA THR A 148 3.06 9.85 20.36
C THR A 148 2.70 9.36 21.77
N LYS A 149 1.44 9.06 22.07
CA LYS A 149 1.09 8.36 23.32
C LYS A 149 1.52 6.89 23.35
N GLY A 150 2.14 6.40 22.27
CA GLY A 150 2.81 5.10 22.20
C GLY A 150 4.26 5.26 21.70
N SER A 151 5.07 4.21 21.90
CA SER A 151 6.46 4.21 21.41
C SER A 151 6.49 4.55 19.91
N PRO A 152 7.33 5.51 19.47
CA PRO A 152 7.43 5.91 18.06
C PRO A 152 7.74 4.74 17.11
N LEU A 153 8.39 3.67 17.61
CA LEU A 153 8.62 2.41 16.89
C LEU A 153 7.34 1.74 16.38
N HIS A 154 6.20 1.99 17.03
CA HIS A 154 4.91 1.41 16.68
C HIS A 154 4.01 2.36 15.89
N SER A 155 4.42 3.63 15.70
CA SER A 155 3.64 4.59 14.91
C SER A 155 3.68 4.20 13.42
N PRO A 156 2.52 3.92 12.79
CA PRO A 156 2.46 3.67 11.34
C PRO A 156 3.01 4.82 10.51
N PHE A 157 2.89 6.06 11.00
CA PHE A 157 3.42 7.25 10.34
C PHE A 157 4.93 7.33 10.40
N VAL A 158 5.53 7.11 11.58
CA VAL A 158 6.99 7.08 11.72
C VAL A 158 7.56 5.94 10.90
N LYS A 159 6.95 4.75 10.99
CA LYS A 159 7.34 3.58 10.18
C LYS A 159 7.27 3.87 8.68
N PHE A 160 6.17 4.47 8.23
CA PHE A 160 6.01 4.92 6.86
C PHE A 160 7.10 5.91 6.44
N ALA A 161 7.32 6.96 7.23
CA ALA A 161 8.24 8.03 6.90
C ALA A 161 9.69 7.54 6.85
N VAL A 162 10.09 6.70 7.80
CA VAL A 162 11.43 6.09 7.84
C VAL A 162 11.62 5.11 6.69
N PHE A 163 10.65 4.24 6.42
CA PHE A 163 10.72 3.32 5.28
C PHE A 163 10.80 4.08 3.96
N ARG A 164 10.04 5.16 3.82
CA ARG A 164 10.09 6.05 2.66
C ARG A 164 11.47 6.70 2.50
N ARG A 165 12.02 7.26 3.59
CA ARG A 165 13.35 7.88 3.61
C ARG A 165 14.44 6.88 3.22
N ASP A 166 14.38 5.67 3.75
CA ASP A 166 15.39 4.63 3.51
C ASP A 166 15.08 3.75 2.29
N HIS A 167 14.17 4.21 1.42
CA HIS A 167 13.82 3.54 0.18
C HIS A 167 13.44 2.06 0.36
N PHE A 168 12.70 1.73 1.43
CA PHE A 168 12.27 0.37 1.79
C PHE A 168 13.39 -0.67 1.59
N THR A 169 14.60 -0.26 1.96
CA THR A 169 15.81 -1.04 1.80
C THR A 169 16.43 -1.15 3.18
N CYS A 170 16.86 -2.36 3.54
CA CYS A 170 17.63 -2.54 4.76
C CYS A 170 18.93 -1.74 4.64
N THR A 171 19.16 -0.82 5.58
CA THR A 171 20.36 0.03 5.60
C THR A 171 21.66 -0.74 5.86
N ARG A 172 21.56 -1.98 6.37
CA ARG A 172 22.71 -2.85 6.69
C ARG A 172 23.08 -3.78 5.53
N CYS A 173 22.13 -4.55 5.01
CA CYS A 173 22.41 -5.55 3.96
C CYS A 173 21.97 -5.14 2.55
N LEU A 174 21.34 -3.96 2.40
CA LEU A 174 20.80 -3.45 1.14
C LEU A 174 19.70 -4.31 0.49
N GLY A 175 19.27 -5.37 1.16
CA GLY A 175 18.12 -6.16 0.72
C GLY A 175 16.82 -5.38 0.86
N ARG A 176 15.84 -5.69 0.01
CA ARG A 176 14.63 -4.88 -0.19
C ARG A 176 13.37 -5.71 -0.01
N ALA A 177 12.28 -5.06 0.40
CA ALA A 177 10.96 -5.65 0.25
C ALA A 177 10.64 -5.77 -1.27
N PRO A 178 9.92 -6.81 -1.73
CA PRO A 178 9.20 -7.83 -0.95
C PRO A 178 10.06 -8.99 -0.47
N PHE A 179 11.32 -9.08 -0.89
CA PHE A 179 12.16 -10.25 -0.64
C PHE A 179 12.57 -10.40 0.83
N LEU A 180 12.58 -9.30 1.58
CA LEU A 180 12.84 -9.28 3.01
C LEU A 180 11.71 -8.59 3.77
N GLU A 181 11.40 -9.12 4.96
CA GLU A 181 10.55 -8.42 5.92
C GLU A 181 11.33 -7.29 6.59
N LEU A 182 10.81 -6.06 6.52
CA LEU A 182 11.43 -4.85 7.05
C LEU A 182 10.78 -4.39 8.36
N CYS A 183 11.61 -3.85 9.26
CA CYS A 183 11.20 -3.29 10.53
C CYS A 183 12.00 -2.02 10.86
N LEU A 184 11.51 -1.27 11.86
CA LEU A 184 12.24 -0.12 12.40
C LEU A 184 13.23 -0.56 13.47
N GLU A 185 14.35 0.14 13.52
CA GLU A 185 15.34 0.03 14.59
C GLU A 185 15.93 1.42 14.88
N TYR A 186 16.28 1.67 16.13
CA TYR A 186 17.02 2.88 16.52
C TYR A 186 18.41 2.90 15.89
N ARG A 187 18.84 4.06 15.40
CA ARG A 187 20.24 4.29 15.03
C ARG A 187 21.10 4.21 16.31
N GLY A 188 22.27 3.56 16.20
CA GLY A 188 23.07 3.11 17.36
C GLY A 188 23.44 4.20 18.39
N SER A 189 23.43 5.48 18.04
CA SER A 189 23.71 6.60 18.96
C SER A 189 22.50 7.08 19.77
N VAL A 190 21.29 6.62 19.45
CA VAL A 190 20.03 7.19 19.96
C VAL A 190 19.35 6.31 21.01
N GLN A 191 19.91 5.13 21.30
CA GLN A 191 19.35 4.13 22.23
C GLN A 191 19.02 4.64 23.65
N ARG A 192 19.42 5.87 24.04
CA ARG A 192 19.12 6.47 25.36
C ARG A 192 18.69 7.95 25.35
N GLY A 193 18.29 8.54 24.22
CA GLY A 193 17.94 9.98 24.23
C GLY A 193 17.28 10.57 22.99
N GLY A 194 16.76 9.74 22.08
CA GLY A 194 16.02 10.23 20.92
C GLY A 194 14.74 10.95 21.30
N ASP A 195 14.38 11.97 20.52
CA ASP A 195 13.11 12.69 20.64
C ASP A 195 11.95 11.92 19.99
N GLY A 196 12.24 10.75 19.39
CA GLY A 196 11.26 9.89 18.74
C GLY A 196 10.94 10.34 17.32
N THR A 197 11.74 11.23 16.74
CA THR A 197 11.58 11.68 15.36
C THR A 197 12.04 10.62 14.36
N ILE A 198 11.72 10.83 13.08
CA ILE A 198 12.09 9.91 11.99
C ILE A 198 13.62 9.70 11.90
N ASP A 199 14.42 10.67 12.31
CA ASP A 199 15.88 10.64 12.20
C ASP A 199 16.54 9.70 13.20
N ASP A 200 15.84 9.38 14.28
CA ASP A 200 16.27 8.42 15.30
C ASP A 200 16.23 6.97 14.81
N PHE A 201 15.49 6.71 13.74
CA PHE A 201 15.22 5.36 13.26
C PHE A 201 15.94 5.06 11.94
N CYS A 202 16.05 3.78 11.62
CA CYS A 202 16.40 3.30 10.29
C CYS A 202 15.63 2.03 9.95
N THR A 203 15.57 1.73 8.66
CA THR A 203 14.95 0.54 8.09
C THR A 203 15.93 -0.61 8.11
N VAL A 204 15.59 -1.71 8.78
CA VAL A 204 16.40 -2.94 8.80
C VAL A 204 15.54 -4.16 8.52
N CYS A 205 16.11 -5.20 7.90
CA CYS A 205 15.40 -6.46 7.79
C CYS A 205 15.40 -7.21 9.13
N VAL A 206 14.41 -8.09 9.32
CA VAL A 206 14.26 -8.89 10.55
C VAL A 206 15.53 -9.68 10.87
N ASP A 207 16.22 -10.21 9.86
CA ASP A 207 17.46 -10.97 10.05
C ASP A 207 18.63 -10.10 10.51
N CYS A 208 18.80 -8.92 9.93
CA CYS A 208 19.84 -7.98 10.33
C CYS A 208 19.60 -7.41 11.71
N ARG A 209 18.34 -7.29 12.17
CA ARG A 209 18.00 -6.81 13.51
C ARG A 209 18.31 -7.86 14.60
N ARG A 210 18.27 -9.14 14.26
CA ARG A 210 18.55 -10.25 15.19
C ARG A 210 20.05 -10.49 15.41
N ARG A 211 20.90 -9.90 14.56
CA ARG A 211 22.37 -9.98 14.62
C ARG A 211 22.91 -8.75 15.35
#